data_AF-A0A7S0DW98-F1
#
_entry.id   AF-A0A7S0DW98-F1
#
_cell.length_a   1.000
_cell.length_b   1.000
_cell.length_c   1.000
_cell.angle_alpha   90.00
_cell.angle_beta   90.00
_cell.angle_gamma   90.00
#
_symmetry.space_group_name_H-M   'P 1'
#
loop_
_entity.id
_entity.type
_entity.pdbx_description
1 polymer ?
#
loop_
_entity_poly.entity_id
_entity_poly.type
_entity_poly.pdbx_seq_one_letter_code
_entity_poly.pdbx_strand_id
1 'polypeptide(L)'
;KHLSELAGLVSKIELTCPSGTVRHTSVSSMEGGQESYMPVKSLDQLYVQAVCMDHILRAKSQSWASASEGYFPSSETSPSEGKSKSYISWRECASSGNEQTQIKWARLKSVSRAIEKIGRCYGGEVSFLLDICRQAIIFDNTSSLIKCLAAIHSDSDTTILRVKNRLDMFYDASSSAGYRDVLVNLTVRTDETLDLGVAGLVCEVQLR
;
A
#
# COMPACT_ATOMS: atom_id res chain seq x y z
N LYS A 1 -20.95 1.40 -14.56
CA LYS A 1 -20.97 -0.02 -14.11
C LYS A 1 -19.78 -0.35 -13.22
N HIS A 2 -18.53 -0.25 -13.68
CA HIS A 2 -17.38 -0.59 -12.81
C HIS A 2 -17.18 0.35 -11.61
N LEU A 3 -17.45 1.66 -11.73
CA LEU A 3 -17.35 2.57 -10.57
C LEU A 3 -18.37 2.26 -9.47
N SER A 4 -19.59 1.83 -9.83
CA SER A 4 -20.59 1.41 -8.83
C SER A 4 -20.24 0.06 -8.19
N GLU A 5 -19.63 -0.85 -8.95
CA GLU A 5 -19.09 -2.11 -8.44
C GLU A 5 -17.95 -1.87 -7.45
N LEU A 6 -17.01 -0.97 -7.79
CA LEU A 6 -15.95 -0.53 -6.89
C LEU A 6 -16.53 0.07 -5.60
N ALA A 7 -17.50 0.98 -5.72
CA ALA A 7 -18.17 1.57 -4.55
C ALA A 7 -18.82 0.49 -3.67
N GLY A 8 -19.51 -0.49 -4.26
CA GLY A 8 -20.10 -1.61 -3.53
C GLY A 8 -19.06 -2.47 -2.79
N LEU A 9 -17.91 -2.75 -3.42
CA LEU A 9 -16.81 -3.47 -2.78
C LEU A 9 -16.19 -2.66 -1.63
N VAL A 10 -15.99 -1.36 -1.83
CA VAL A 10 -15.49 -0.46 -0.78
C VAL A 10 -16.44 -0.44 0.42
N SER A 11 -17.75 -0.28 0.20
CA SER A 11 -18.74 -0.33 1.28
C SER A 11 -18.75 -1.68 1.99
N LYS A 12 -18.59 -2.80 1.26
CA LYS A 12 -18.46 -4.13 1.87
C LYS A 12 -17.24 -4.22 2.78
N ILE A 13 -16.09 -3.71 2.34
CA ILE A 13 -14.86 -3.68 3.13
C ILE A 13 -15.07 -2.84 4.40
N GLU A 14 -15.68 -1.66 4.28
CA GLU A 14 -15.98 -0.77 5.41
C GLU A 14 -16.94 -1.41 6.43
N LEU A 15 -17.89 -2.24 6.00
CA LEU A 15 -18.76 -3.00 6.90
C LEU A 15 -17.99 -4.08 7.67
N THR A 16 -17.02 -4.74 7.05
CA THR A 16 -16.17 -5.74 7.71
C THR A 16 -15.06 -5.13 8.56
N CYS A 17 -14.75 -3.85 8.35
CA CYS A 17 -13.68 -3.12 9.03
C CYS A 17 -14.21 -1.71 9.34
N PRO A 18 -14.97 -1.53 10.45
CA PRO A 18 -15.64 -0.28 10.76
C PRO A 18 -14.67 0.91 10.69
N SER A 19 -14.82 1.73 9.66
CA SER A 19 -14.02 2.93 9.43
C SER A 19 -14.35 3.93 10.54
N GLY A 20 -13.43 4.13 11.48
CA GLY A 20 -13.64 5.09 12.57
C GLY A 20 -12.37 5.56 13.25
N THR A 21 -11.38 4.69 13.38
CA THR A 21 -10.07 5.06 13.94
C THR A 21 -9.01 4.87 12.88
N VAL A 22 -8.36 5.95 12.46
CA VAL A 22 -7.10 5.87 11.73
C VAL A 22 -6.17 5.02 12.58
N ARG A 23 -5.91 3.78 12.15
CA ARG A 23 -5.00 2.92 12.91
C ARG A 23 -3.61 3.49 12.82
N HIS A 24 -3.03 3.67 13.98
CA HIS A 24 -1.65 4.05 14.14
C HIS A 24 -0.77 2.85 13.85
N THR A 25 0.45 3.10 13.38
CA THR A 25 1.48 2.06 13.45
C THR A 25 1.79 1.76 14.91
N SER A 26 1.82 0.46 15.24
CA SER A 26 2.07 -0.03 16.58
C SER A 26 3.11 -1.13 16.61
N VAL A 27 3.79 -1.26 17.75
CA VAL A 27 4.54 -2.47 18.11
C VAL A 27 3.69 -3.38 18.97
N SER A 28 3.81 -4.69 18.75
CA SER A 28 3.25 -5.67 19.68
C SER A 28 4.21 -5.88 20.86
N SER A 29 3.64 -5.96 22.05
CA SER A 29 4.33 -6.39 23.27
C SER A 29 3.51 -7.49 23.93
N MET A 30 4.19 -8.54 24.38
CA MET A 30 3.55 -9.60 25.17
C MET A 30 3.66 -9.23 26.65
N GLU A 31 2.55 -8.87 27.27
CA GLU A 31 2.45 -8.68 28.73
C GLU A 31 1.38 -9.63 29.27
N GLY A 32 1.77 -10.52 30.20
CA GLY A 32 0.83 -11.43 30.86
C GLY A 32 0.10 -12.43 29.93
N GLY A 33 0.65 -12.72 28.74
CA GLY A 33 0.02 -13.61 27.76
C GLY A 33 -1.04 -12.95 26.87
N GLN A 34 -1.24 -11.63 26.99
CA GLN A 34 -2.03 -10.84 26.04
C GLN A 34 -1.10 -10.01 25.14
N GLU A 35 -1.43 -9.97 23.85
CA GLU A 35 -0.77 -9.10 22.88
C GLU A 35 -1.32 -7.67 23.06
N SER A 36 -0.46 -6.74 23.49
CA SER A 36 -0.75 -5.31 23.60
C SER A 36 -0.12 -4.56 22.43
N TYR A 37 -0.82 -3.56 21.90
CA TYR A 37 -0.33 -2.74 20.79
C TYR A 37 -0.03 -1.32 21.26
N MET A 38 1.24 -0.95 21.23
CA MET A 38 1.71 0.38 21.63
C MET A 38 2.04 1.23 20.41
N PRO A 39 1.55 2.48 20.31
CA PRO A 39 1.88 3.36 19.19
C PRO A 39 3.38 3.61 19.06
N VAL A 40 3.90 3.58 17.83
CA VAL A 40 5.31 3.89 17.56
C VAL A 40 5.56 5.38 17.75
N LYS A 41 6.49 5.72 18.65
CA LYS A 41 6.82 7.12 19.00
C LYS A 41 8.09 7.64 18.32
N SER A 42 8.92 6.75 17.78
CA SER A 42 10.19 7.10 17.14
C SER A 42 10.12 6.95 15.63
N LEU A 43 10.53 7.99 14.90
CA LEU A 43 10.62 7.95 13.45
C LEU A 43 11.66 6.93 13.00
N ASP A 44 12.79 6.81 13.70
CA ASP A 44 13.84 5.85 13.39
C ASP A 44 13.32 4.41 13.50
N GLN A 45 12.57 4.11 14.57
CA GLN A 45 11.92 2.81 14.75
C GLN A 45 10.98 2.52 13.58
N LEU A 46 10.16 3.50 13.18
CA LEU A 46 9.24 3.35 12.06
C LEU A 46 9.97 3.08 10.73
N TYR A 47 11.14 3.68 10.51
CA TYR A 47 11.97 3.43 9.33
C TYR A 47 12.62 2.05 9.36
N VAL A 48 13.14 1.60 10.52
CA VAL A 48 13.71 0.26 10.67
C VAL A 48 12.64 -0.79 10.34
N GLN A 49 11.44 -0.65 10.90
CA GLN A 49 10.31 -1.53 10.58
C GLN A 49 9.96 -1.49 9.09
N ALA A 50 9.95 -0.29 8.48
CA ALA A 50 9.63 -0.14 7.06
C ALA A 50 10.66 -0.79 6.14
N VAL A 51 11.95 -0.79 6.49
CA VAL A 51 13.00 -1.50 5.74
C VAL A 51 12.74 -3.01 5.75
N CYS A 52 12.39 -3.57 6.91
CA CYS A 52 12.06 -4.99 7.04
C CYS A 52 10.75 -5.37 6.35
N MET A 53 9.77 -4.46 6.29
CA MET A 53 8.48 -4.74 5.65
C MET A 53 8.52 -4.57 4.13
N ASP A 54 9.46 -3.80 3.58
CA ASP A 54 9.46 -3.44 2.16
C ASP A 54 9.52 -4.67 1.23
N HIS A 55 10.39 -5.66 1.51
CA HIS A 55 10.45 -6.86 0.68
C HIS A 55 9.18 -7.73 0.80
N ILE A 56 8.59 -7.79 2.00
CA ILE A 56 7.33 -8.52 2.25
C ILE A 56 6.20 -7.88 1.47
N LEU A 57 6.05 -6.55 1.57
CA LEU A 57 5.02 -5.81 0.85
C LEU A 57 5.20 -5.91 -0.68
N ARG A 58 6.44 -5.93 -1.18
CA ARG A 58 6.72 -6.18 -2.60
C ARG A 58 6.23 -7.57 -3.01
N ALA A 59 6.54 -8.61 -2.24
CA ALA A 59 6.09 -9.97 -2.52
C ALA A 59 4.54 -10.09 -2.52
N LYS A 60 3.86 -9.45 -1.57
CA LYS A 60 2.39 -9.38 -1.58
C LYS A 60 1.87 -8.63 -2.81
N SER A 61 2.48 -7.50 -3.16
CA SER A 61 2.11 -6.70 -4.33
C SER A 61 2.26 -7.48 -5.64
N GLN A 62 3.31 -8.28 -5.76
CA GLN A 62 3.52 -9.21 -6.87
C GLN A 62 2.40 -10.25 -6.96
N SER A 63 2.05 -10.89 -5.84
CA SER A 63 0.95 -11.87 -5.79
C SER A 63 -0.38 -11.24 -6.23
N TRP A 64 -0.71 -10.06 -5.69
CA TRP A 64 -1.93 -9.34 -6.07
C TRP A 64 -1.93 -8.92 -7.54
N ALA A 65 -0.80 -8.42 -8.06
CA ALA A 65 -0.66 -8.08 -9.48
C ALA A 65 -0.84 -9.31 -10.39
N SER A 66 -0.29 -10.47 -10.00
CA SER A 66 -0.48 -11.73 -10.74
C SER A 66 -1.96 -12.13 -10.83
N ALA A 67 -2.69 -11.98 -9.72
CA ALA A 67 -4.12 -12.30 -9.64
C ALA A 67 -5.04 -11.32 -10.39
N SER A 68 -4.52 -10.15 -10.79
CA SER A 68 -5.34 -9.02 -11.26
C SER A 68 -4.83 -8.34 -12.52
N GLU A 69 -3.90 -8.95 -13.26
CA GLU A 69 -3.33 -8.38 -14.50
C GLU A 69 -2.68 -7.01 -14.23
N GLY A 70 -1.98 -6.90 -13.09
CA GLY A 70 -1.32 -5.67 -12.66
C GLY A 70 0.07 -5.47 -13.27
N TYR A 71 0.44 -4.20 -13.43
CA TYR A 71 1.70 -3.77 -14.01
C TYR A 71 2.53 -2.99 -12.99
N PHE A 72 3.85 -2.97 -13.20
CA PHE A 72 4.78 -2.11 -12.46
C PHE A 72 5.57 -1.19 -13.39
N PRO A 73 5.97 0.02 -12.95
CA PRO A 73 6.79 0.90 -13.79
C PRO A 73 8.16 0.28 -14.10
N SER A 74 8.66 0.46 -15.32
CA SER A 74 10.02 0.03 -15.68
C SER A 74 11.09 1.06 -15.27
N SER A 75 12.31 0.60 -15.01
CA SER A 75 13.52 1.41 -14.81
C SER A 75 14.14 1.87 -16.13
N GLU A 76 13.75 1.30 -17.26
CA GLU A 76 14.25 1.70 -18.57
C GLU A 76 13.67 3.05 -19.01
N THR A 77 14.40 4.11 -18.70
CA THR A 77 14.29 5.40 -19.38
C THR A 77 15.27 5.41 -20.55
N SER A 78 14.80 5.19 -21.77
CA SER A 78 15.57 5.62 -22.95
C SER A 78 15.66 7.15 -22.95
N PRO A 79 16.86 7.78 -22.95
CA PRO A 79 17.02 9.23 -22.88
C PRO A 79 16.61 10.00 -24.14
N SER A 80 16.04 9.36 -25.14
CA SER A 80 15.62 10.01 -26.38
C SER A 80 14.19 10.52 -26.29
N GLU A 81 14.09 11.85 -26.19
CA GLU A 81 12.97 12.75 -26.52
C GLU A 81 11.57 12.10 -26.61
N GLY A 82 10.80 12.23 -25.53
CA GLY A 82 9.32 12.19 -25.59
C GLY A 82 8.62 10.87 -25.29
N LYS A 83 9.30 9.79 -24.87
CA LYS A 83 8.62 8.51 -24.61
C LYS A 83 7.84 8.45 -23.29
N SER A 84 6.58 8.02 -23.41
CA SER A 84 5.66 7.65 -22.32
C SER A 84 6.31 6.69 -21.32
N LYS A 85 5.88 6.77 -20.05
CA LYS A 85 6.25 5.81 -19.01
C LYS A 85 5.99 4.38 -19.51
N SER A 86 7.01 3.52 -19.43
CA SER A 86 6.89 2.09 -19.74
C SER A 86 6.49 1.31 -18.49
N TYR A 87 5.68 0.28 -18.70
CA TYR A 87 5.14 -0.58 -17.66
C TYR A 87 5.41 -2.04 -18.02
N ILE A 88 5.70 -2.85 -17.01
CA ILE A 88 5.99 -4.28 -17.13
C ILE A 88 4.82 -5.05 -16.54
N SER A 89 4.22 -5.94 -17.34
CA SER A 89 3.20 -6.88 -16.87
C SER A 89 3.82 -7.86 -15.90
N TRP A 90 3.34 -7.91 -14.65
CA TRP A 90 3.90 -8.84 -13.68
C TRP A 90 3.68 -10.30 -14.09
N ARG A 91 2.55 -10.60 -14.74
CA ARG A 91 2.21 -11.94 -15.19
C ARG A 91 3.20 -12.49 -16.22
N GLU A 92 3.61 -11.64 -17.16
CA GLU A 92 4.56 -11.99 -18.22
C GLU A 92 5.97 -12.11 -17.63
N CYS A 93 6.36 -11.11 -16.86
CA CYS A 93 7.68 -11.01 -16.22
C CYS A 93 7.97 -12.13 -15.20
N ALA A 94 6.96 -12.59 -14.45
CA ALA A 94 7.11 -13.70 -13.50
C ALA A 94 7.53 -15.01 -14.20
N SER A 95 7.22 -15.15 -15.50
CA SER A 95 7.57 -16.33 -16.30
C SER A 95 8.94 -16.21 -16.99
N SER A 96 9.47 -14.98 -17.10
CA SER A 96 10.68 -14.61 -17.85
C SER A 96 11.64 -13.84 -16.96
N GLY A 97 12.37 -14.54 -16.08
CA GLY A 97 13.08 -13.98 -14.90
C GLY A 97 14.05 -12.81 -15.10
N ASN A 98 14.43 -12.43 -16.34
CA ASN A 98 15.31 -11.29 -16.60
C ASN A 98 14.62 -9.92 -16.39
N GLU A 99 13.32 -9.82 -16.66
CA GLU A 99 12.58 -8.54 -16.65
C GLU A 99 12.29 -8.02 -15.23
N GLN A 100 12.37 -8.87 -14.21
CA GLN A 100 12.08 -8.49 -12.81
C GLN A 100 13.06 -7.43 -12.30
N THR A 101 14.31 -7.49 -12.79
CA THR A 101 15.36 -6.51 -12.46
C THR A 101 15.07 -5.12 -13.01
N GLN A 102 14.20 -5.02 -14.01
CA GLN A 102 13.80 -3.75 -14.61
C GLN A 102 12.61 -3.11 -13.91
N ILE A 103 12.06 -3.71 -12.86
CA ILE A 103 10.94 -3.11 -12.13
C ILE A 103 11.43 -1.99 -11.22
N LYS A 104 10.85 -0.81 -11.41
CA LYS A 104 11.04 0.35 -10.55
C LYS A 104 10.03 0.32 -9.40
N TRP A 105 10.45 -0.31 -8.30
CA TRP A 105 9.69 -0.35 -7.05
C TRP A 105 9.48 1.04 -6.43
N ALA A 106 8.37 1.19 -5.70
CA ALA A 106 8.16 2.38 -4.90
C ALA A 106 9.21 2.46 -3.79
N ARG A 107 9.89 3.61 -3.70
CA ARG A 107 10.84 3.85 -2.61
C ARG A 107 10.09 4.19 -1.34
N LEU A 108 10.69 3.80 -0.21
CA LEU A 108 10.32 4.31 1.11
C LEU A 108 10.22 5.84 1.07
N LYS A 109 9.25 6.39 1.80
CA LYS A 109 9.11 7.85 1.94
C LYS A 109 10.44 8.43 2.42
N SER A 110 10.90 9.53 1.84
CA SER A 110 12.13 10.18 2.34
C SER A 110 11.89 10.80 3.71
N VAL A 111 12.93 10.77 4.56
CA VAL A 111 12.88 11.29 5.93
C VAL A 111 12.39 12.75 5.96
N SER A 112 12.91 13.60 5.07
CA SER A 112 12.47 15.00 4.98
C SER A 112 10.97 15.15 4.69
N ARG A 113 10.42 14.31 3.78
CA ARG A 113 8.99 14.31 3.46
C ARG A 113 8.13 13.68 4.55
N ALA A 114 8.70 12.74 5.31
CA ALA A 114 8.07 12.17 6.50
C ALA A 114 7.92 13.24 7.60
N ILE A 115 9.02 13.92 7.94
CA ILE A 115 9.04 15.01 8.93
C ILE A 115 8.05 16.12 8.56
N GLU A 116 8.08 16.58 7.30
CA GLU A 116 7.16 17.61 6.82
C GLU A 116 5.69 17.17 6.95
N LYS A 117 5.37 15.91 6.61
CA LYS A 117 4.02 15.37 6.71
C LYS A 117 3.57 15.21 8.17
N ILE A 118 4.45 14.73 9.04
CA ILE A 118 4.19 14.61 10.48
C ILE A 118 3.88 15.98 11.09
N GLY A 119 4.71 16.99 10.82
CA GLY A 119 4.51 18.34 11.35
C GLY A 119 3.25 19.02 10.81
N ARG A 120 2.97 18.90 9.51
CA ARG A 120 1.83 19.60 8.87
C ARG A 120 0.49 18.91 9.06
N CYS A 121 0.46 17.58 9.08
CA CYS A 121 -0.79 16.81 9.01
C CYS A 121 -1.14 16.09 10.31
N TYR A 122 -0.15 15.77 11.15
CA TYR A 122 -0.34 14.86 12.29
C TYR A 122 0.07 15.47 13.63
N GLY A 123 0.35 16.78 13.69
CA GLY A 123 0.64 17.48 14.94
C GLY A 123 1.88 16.95 15.68
N GLY A 124 2.85 16.36 14.96
CA GLY A 124 4.04 15.76 15.58
C GLY A 124 3.92 14.25 15.88
N GLU A 125 2.72 13.67 15.76
CA GLU A 125 2.48 12.27 16.11
C GLU A 125 2.99 11.31 15.00
N VAL A 126 4.15 10.70 15.25
CA VAL A 126 4.84 9.77 14.33
C VAL A 126 3.96 8.58 13.96
N SER A 127 3.19 8.07 14.93
CA SER A 127 2.38 6.86 14.79
C SER A 127 1.27 6.97 13.72
N PHE A 128 0.92 8.19 13.30
CA PHE A 128 -0.03 8.45 12.20
C PHE A 128 0.62 8.48 10.80
N LEU A 129 1.93 8.31 10.69
CA LEU A 129 2.62 8.26 9.41
C LEU A 129 2.52 6.87 8.77
N LEU A 130 1.43 6.65 8.02
CA LEU A 130 1.06 5.33 7.48
C LEU A 130 1.60 5.02 6.07
N ASP A 131 2.41 5.91 5.48
CA ASP A 131 2.86 5.83 4.09
C ASP A 131 4.38 5.86 3.95
N ILE A 132 5.11 5.33 4.95
CA ILE A 132 6.56 5.09 4.82
C ILE A 132 6.82 3.93 3.87
N CYS A 133 6.28 2.74 4.21
CA CYS A 133 6.33 1.56 3.37
C CYS A 133 5.11 1.55 2.44
N ARG A 134 5.35 1.54 1.13
CA ARG A 134 4.29 1.70 0.14
C ARG A 134 4.61 1.05 -1.18
N GLN A 135 3.58 0.62 -1.90
CA GLN A 135 3.68 0.10 -3.27
C GLN A 135 2.58 0.67 -4.16
N ALA A 136 2.77 0.55 -5.47
CA ALA A 136 1.77 0.93 -6.46
C ALA A 136 1.64 -0.16 -7.52
N ILE A 137 0.39 -0.51 -7.86
CA ILE A 137 0.05 -1.44 -8.92
C ILE A 137 -0.77 -0.66 -9.95
N ILE A 138 -0.38 -0.78 -11.22
CA ILE A 138 -0.98 -0.06 -12.33
C ILE A 138 -1.90 -1.00 -13.12
N PHE A 139 -3.01 -0.49 -13.63
CA PHE A 139 -4.00 -1.25 -14.39
C PHE A 139 -4.44 -0.49 -15.64
N ASP A 140 -4.63 -1.21 -16.74
CA ASP A 140 -5.20 -0.63 -17.96
C ASP A 140 -6.70 -0.31 -17.84
N ASN A 141 -7.38 -0.96 -16.89
CA ASN A 141 -8.83 -0.84 -16.75
C ASN A 141 -9.29 -1.02 -15.30
N THR A 142 -10.46 -0.43 -14.99
CA THR A 142 -11.05 -0.48 -13.65
C THR A 142 -11.47 -1.89 -13.22
N SER A 143 -11.78 -2.80 -14.14
CA SER A 143 -12.15 -4.18 -13.77
C SER A 143 -10.97 -4.93 -13.16
N SER A 144 -9.77 -4.82 -13.74
CA SER A 144 -8.52 -5.36 -13.21
C SER A 144 -8.19 -4.76 -11.84
N LEU A 145 -8.39 -3.44 -11.66
CA LEU A 145 -8.25 -2.79 -10.36
C LEU A 145 -9.21 -3.36 -9.30
N ILE A 146 -10.49 -3.57 -9.64
CA ILE A 146 -11.48 -4.16 -8.73
C ILE A 146 -11.09 -5.59 -8.37
N LYS A 147 -10.63 -6.38 -9.33
CA LYS A 147 -10.09 -7.74 -9.07
C LYS A 147 -8.93 -7.68 -8.08
N CYS A 148 -8.02 -6.71 -8.21
CA CYS A 148 -6.91 -6.53 -7.30
C CYS A 148 -7.38 -6.21 -5.87
N LEU A 149 -8.30 -5.25 -5.72
CA LEU A 149 -8.85 -4.91 -4.41
C LEU A 149 -9.56 -6.11 -3.76
N ALA A 150 -10.30 -6.90 -4.54
CA ALA A 150 -10.91 -8.14 -4.06
C ALA A 150 -9.87 -9.20 -3.66
N ALA A 151 -8.76 -9.31 -4.39
CA ALA A 151 -7.65 -10.19 -4.05
C ALA A 151 -6.99 -9.77 -2.72
N ILE A 152 -6.73 -8.47 -2.52
CA ILE A 152 -6.21 -7.93 -1.25
C ILE A 152 -7.19 -8.22 -0.11
N HIS A 153 -8.49 -8.02 -0.32
CA HIS A 153 -9.50 -8.26 0.71
C HIS A 153 -9.65 -9.74 1.08
N SER A 154 -9.41 -10.65 0.13
CA SER A 154 -9.51 -12.10 0.34
C SER A 154 -8.21 -12.73 0.86
N ASP A 155 -7.15 -11.94 1.00
CA ASP A 155 -5.83 -12.37 1.43
C ASP A 155 -5.79 -12.53 2.95
N SER A 156 -5.62 -13.76 3.44
CA SER A 156 -5.66 -14.10 4.86
C SER A 156 -4.56 -13.45 5.70
N ASP A 157 -3.44 -13.09 5.08
CA ASP A 157 -2.32 -12.46 5.79
C ASP A 157 -2.53 -10.94 5.90
N THR A 158 -3.57 -10.40 5.26
CA THR A 158 -3.74 -8.96 5.09
C THR A 158 -4.98 -8.47 5.80
N THR A 159 -4.84 -7.38 6.55
CA THR A 159 -5.99 -6.67 7.12
C THR A 159 -6.09 -5.28 6.53
N ILE A 160 -7.17 -5.02 5.79
CA ILE A 160 -7.45 -3.67 5.27
C ILE A 160 -7.93 -2.78 6.43
N LEU A 161 -7.23 -1.67 6.63
CA LEU A 161 -7.53 -0.68 7.67
C LEU A 161 -8.36 0.48 7.14
N ARG A 162 -8.15 0.85 5.88
CA ARG A 162 -8.84 1.95 5.21
C ARG A 162 -8.73 1.83 3.71
N VAL A 163 -9.79 2.17 3.00
CA VAL A 163 -9.77 2.41 1.56
C VAL A 163 -10.16 3.86 1.29
N LYS A 164 -9.42 4.55 0.42
CA LYS A 164 -9.81 5.85 -0.13
C LYS A 164 -10.04 5.68 -1.63
N ASN A 165 -11.31 5.67 -2.03
CA ASN A 165 -11.70 5.63 -3.43
C ASN A 165 -11.64 7.05 -4.02
N ARG A 166 -10.52 7.43 -4.63
CA ARG A 166 -10.37 8.72 -5.35
C ARG A 166 -10.75 8.61 -6.83
N LEU A 167 -11.23 7.45 -7.28
CA LEU A 167 -11.82 7.29 -8.60
C LEU A 167 -13.28 7.71 -8.62
N ASP A 168 -13.92 7.79 -7.46
CA ASP A 168 -15.30 8.28 -7.30
C ASP A 168 -15.47 9.66 -7.95
N MET A 169 -16.57 9.84 -8.67
CA MET A 169 -16.88 11.09 -9.37
C MET A 169 -17.16 12.25 -8.41
N PHE A 170 -17.61 11.94 -7.20
CA PHE A 170 -17.90 12.92 -6.15
C PHE A 170 -16.71 13.13 -5.20
N TYR A 171 -15.58 12.45 -5.44
CA TYR A 171 -14.37 12.71 -4.67
C TYR A 171 -13.81 14.10 -5.02
N ASP A 172 -13.66 14.96 -4.02
CA ASP A 172 -13.00 16.26 -4.18
C ASP A 172 -11.50 16.06 -4.44
N ALA A 173 -11.12 16.11 -5.72
CA ALA A 173 -9.75 15.94 -6.17
C ALA A 173 -8.81 17.04 -5.66
N SER A 174 -9.31 18.20 -5.22
CA SER A 174 -8.47 19.26 -4.64
C SER A 174 -7.81 18.81 -3.33
N SER A 175 -8.47 17.93 -2.57
CA SER A 175 -7.95 17.30 -1.35
C SER A 175 -6.78 16.35 -1.60
N SER A 176 -6.59 15.90 -2.84
CA SER A 176 -5.51 14.98 -3.25
C SER A 176 -4.57 15.60 -4.28
N ALA A 177 -4.57 16.92 -4.47
CA ALA A 177 -3.78 17.57 -5.53
C ALA A 177 -4.01 16.95 -6.93
N GLY A 178 -5.23 16.47 -7.20
CA GLY A 178 -5.63 15.89 -8.48
C GLY A 178 -5.40 14.39 -8.62
N TYR A 179 -4.87 13.68 -7.62
CA TYR A 179 -4.66 12.23 -7.73
C TYR A 179 -5.99 11.47 -7.84
N ARG A 180 -6.04 10.55 -8.81
CA ARG A 180 -7.13 9.61 -9.08
C ARG A 180 -6.57 8.19 -8.94
N ASP A 181 -6.86 7.55 -7.82
CA ASP A 181 -6.41 6.21 -7.46
C ASP A 181 -7.37 5.59 -6.42
N VAL A 182 -7.18 4.29 -6.14
CA VAL A 182 -7.71 3.66 -4.93
C VAL A 182 -6.56 3.40 -3.99
N LEU A 183 -6.52 4.11 -2.87
CA LEU A 183 -5.48 3.96 -1.85
C LEU A 183 -5.98 3.03 -0.75
N VAL A 184 -5.19 2.00 -0.46
CA VAL A 184 -5.48 1.01 0.58
C VAL A 184 -4.42 1.13 1.66
N ASN A 185 -4.83 1.38 2.91
CA ASN A 185 -3.98 1.17 4.07
C ASN A 185 -4.26 -0.20 4.65
N LEU A 186 -3.20 -0.96 4.92
CA LEU A 186 -3.29 -2.35 5.38
C LEU A 186 -2.13 -2.71 6.31
N THR A 187 -2.30 -3.77 7.09
CA THR A 187 -1.21 -4.48 7.77
C THR A 187 -1.04 -5.86 7.16
N VAL A 188 0.19 -6.39 7.20
CA VAL A 188 0.50 -7.76 6.78
C VAL A 188 0.94 -8.54 8.02
N ARG A 189 0.31 -9.68 8.27
CA ARG A 189 0.55 -10.58 9.41
C ARG A 189 0.80 -12.00 8.92
N THR A 190 2.07 -12.29 8.72
CA THR A 190 2.66 -13.62 8.51
C THR A 190 3.59 -13.98 9.67
N ASP A 191 4.02 -15.23 9.77
CA ASP A 191 5.05 -15.66 10.73
C ASP A 191 6.32 -14.79 10.62
N GLU A 192 6.78 -14.52 9.40
CA GLU A 192 7.94 -13.64 9.14
C GLU A 192 7.73 -12.22 9.70
N THR A 193 6.55 -11.62 9.50
CA THR A 193 6.30 -10.26 10.03
C THR A 193 6.19 -10.23 11.56
N LEU A 194 5.81 -11.36 12.18
CA LEU A 194 5.75 -11.50 13.63
C LEU A 194 7.16 -11.63 14.21
N ASP A 195 7.98 -12.49 13.61
CA ASP A 195 9.38 -12.70 14.00
C ASP A 195 10.21 -11.40 13.87
N LEU A 196 9.95 -10.61 12.84
CA LEU A 196 10.59 -9.31 12.62
C LEU A 196 10.00 -8.18 13.49
N GLY A 197 8.90 -8.41 14.21
CA GLY A 197 8.23 -7.37 15.02
C GLY A 197 7.62 -6.24 14.18
N VAL A 198 7.21 -6.53 12.94
CA VAL A 198 6.67 -5.55 11.98
C VAL A 198 5.22 -5.79 11.60
N ALA A 199 4.55 -6.82 12.14
CA ALA A 199 3.15 -7.14 11.83
C ALA A 199 2.15 -6.00 12.11
N GLY A 200 2.50 -5.07 13.01
CA GLY A 200 1.71 -3.87 13.32
C GLY A 200 2.03 -2.64 12.45
N LEU A 201 2.95 -2.75 11.50
CA LEU A 201 3.30 -1.67 10.58
C LEU A 201 2.22 -1.48 9.53
N VAL A 202 1.67 -0.27 9.46
CA VAL A 202 0.73 0.08 8.40
C VAL A 202 1.49 0.41 7.11
N CYS A 203 1.07 -0.24 6.04
CA CYS A 203 1.54 -0.02 4.68
C CYS A 203 0.51 0.72 3.84
N GLU A 204 0.95 1.33 2.74
CA GLU A 204 0.08 1.95 1.75
C GLU A 204 0.23 1.28 0.38
N VAL A 205 -0.88 0.85 -0.21
CA VAL A 205 -0.90 0.34 -1.59
C VAL A 205 -1.81 1.22 -2.43
N GLN A 206 -1.29 1.71 -3.54
CA GLN A 206 -2.04 2.53 -4.48
C GLN A 206 -2.39 1.71 -5.72
N LEU A 207 -3.68 1.57 -6.00
CA LEU A 207 -4.19 0.93 -7.20
C LEU A 207 -4.56 2.03 -8.20
N ARG A 208 -3.91 2.05 -9.36
CA ARG A 208 -3.98 3.16 -10.32
C ARG A 208 -4.40 2.70 -11.71
#